data_AF-A0AAV6A7T5-F1
#
_entry.id   AF-A0AAV6A7T5-F1
#
_cell.length_a   1.000
_cell.length_b   1.000
_cell.length_c   1.000
_cell.angle_alpha   90.00
_cell.angle_beta   90.00
_cell.angle_gamma   90.00
#
_symmetry.space_group_name_H-M   'P 1'
#
loop_
_entity.id
_entity.type
_entity.pdbx_description
1 polymer ?
#
loop_
_entity_poly.entity_id
_entity_poly.type
_entity_poly.pdbx_seq_one_letter_code
_entity_poly.pdbx_strand_id
1 'polypeptide(L)'
;MKTLLAVAVLVVLVVGFAIWYQIYREEPQPAWITADQRDNFLYGSIGAERTAGIPYWIWLVLPRICPDHLPGQGGYAALGRPWEEGKEMPAGFAKKTVGYIRVGANCALCHAVPSRPGPNEVPEIVIAARGQTADPEPLQTFLAQCAQDPNFNADDILSEIDMATKLSIPQRLFYQYVLIPRTRRALLERSALITPELWRHRQRPDMPFSEARMKSLAAWLEGQRGSRQKP
;
A
#
# COMPACT_ATOMS: atom_id res chain seq x y z
N MET A 1 37.34 -34.19 6.58
CA MET A 1 35.98 -34.43 6.05
C MET A 1 34.87 -33.97 7.01
N LYS A 2 34.86 -34.40 8.28
CA LYS A 2 33.84 -33.99 9.28
C LYS A 2 33.79 -32.47 9.53
N THR A 3 34.94 -31.82 9.61
CA THR A 3 35.05 -30.36 9.78
C THR A 3 34.54 -29.57 8.57
N LEU A 4 34.88 -30.00 7.36
CA LEU A 4 34.37 -29.39 6.12
C LEU A 4 32.85 -29.55 6.00
N LEU A 5 32.32 -30.72 6.37
CA LEU A 5 30.88 -30.96 6.41
C LEU A 5 30.20 -30.06 7.46
N ALA A 6 30.76 -29.94 8.66
CA ALA A 6 30.24 -29.08 9.72
C ALA A 6 30.23 -27.61 9.32
N VAL A 7 31.31 -27.12 8.68
CA VAL A 7 31.38 -25.75 8.15
C VAL A 7 30.35 -25.53 7.04
N ALA A 8 30.20 -26.47 6.11
CA ALA A 8 29.21 -26.35 5.04
C ALA A 8 27.77 -26.30 5.60
N VAL A 9 27.44 -27.16 6.58
CA VAL A 9 26.14 -27.11 7.26
C VAL A 9 25.93 -25.78 7.98
N LEU A 10 26.94 -25.30 8.70
CA LEU A 10 26.85 -24.00 9.39
C LEU A 10 26.59 -22.86 8.41
N VAL A 11 27.28 -22.84 7.26
CA VAL A 11 27.07 -21.83 6.21
C VAL A 11 25.64 -21.90 5.67
N VAL A 12 25.12 -23.09 5.36
CA VAL A 12 23.74 -23.26 4.88
C VAL A 12 22.73 -22.77 5.92
N LEU A 13 22.94 -23.09 7.21
CA LEU A 13 22.07 -22.63 8.28
C LEU A 13 22.10 -21.11 8.44
N VAL A 14 23.29 -20.49 8.40
CA VAL A 14 23.43 -19.03 8.53
C VAL A 14 22.80 -18.31 7.33
N VAL A 15 23.06 -18.78 6.10
CA VAL A 15 22.47 -18.20 4.89
C VAL A 15 20.95 -18.42 4.86
N GLY A 16 20.49 -19.61 5.21
CA GLY A 16 19.06 -19.93 5.30
C GLY A 16 18.35 -19.06 6.34
N PHE A 17 18.95 -18.90 7.52
CA PHE A 17 18.43 -18.00 8.56
C PHE A 17 18.42 -16.55 8.11
N ALA A 18 19.49 -16.07 7.46
CA ALA A 18 19.55 -14.70 6.94
C ALA A 18 18.46 -14.44 5.90
N ILE A 19 18.24 -15.36 4.96
CA ILE A 19 17.16 -15.25 3.96
C ILE A 19 15.80 -15.26 4.65
N TRP A 20 15.57 -16.21 5.56
CA TRP A 20 14.31 -16.30 6.31
C TRP A 20 14.04 -15.00 7.08
N TYR A 21 15.03 -14.51 7.83
CA TYR A 21 14.94 -13.25 8.56
C TYR A 21 14.58 -12.10 7.62
N GLN A 22 15.29 -11.95 6.50
CA GLN A 22 15.02 -10.86 5.55
C GLN A 22 13.63 -10.95 4.91
N ILE A 23 13.04 -12.14 4.73
CA ILE A 23 11.70 -12.30 4.14
C ILE A 23 10.59 -11.97 5.15
N TYR A 24 10.80 -12.24 6.43
CA TYR A 24 9.78 -12.07 7.48
C TYR A 24 9.99 -10.84 8.37
N ARG A 25 11.09 -10.09 8.17
CA ARG A 25 11.42 -8.90 8.95
C ARG A 25 10.36 -7.82 8.80
N GLU A 26 9.75 -7.41 9.90
CA GLU A 26 8.94 -6.20 9.95
C GLU A 26 9.76 -5.05 10.53
N GLU A 27 9.66 -3.87 9.92
CA GLU A 27 10.21 -2.64 10.50
C GLU A 27 9.07 -1.75 11.03
N PRO A 28 9.30 -1.02 12.13
CA PRO A 28 8.35 -0.02 12.60
C PRO A 28 8.20 1.10 11.56
N GLN A 29 6.99 1.65 11.46
CA GLN A 29 6.79 2.85 10.66
C GLN A 29 7.41 4.08 11.36
N PRO A 30 7.76 5.14 10.61
CA PRO A 30 8.32 6.37 11.16
C PRO A 30 7.46 6.98 12.27
N ALA A 31 8.13 7.60 13.26
CA ALA A 31 7.47 8.20 14.42
C ALA A 31 6.43 9.27 14.05
N TRP A 32 6.65 10.03 12.97
CA TRP A 32 5.69 11.03 12.51
C TRP A 32 4.33 10.42 12.10
N ILE A 33 4.29 9.14 11.68
CA ILE A 33 3.05 8.41 11.40
C ILE A 33 2.44 7.84 12.68
N THR A 34 3.26 7.36 13.61
CA THR A 34 2.78 6.58 14.77
C THR A 34 2.49 7.42 16.00
N ALA A 35 3.05 8.64 16.10
CA ALA A 35 2.90 9.51 17.27
C ALA A 35 1.64 10.38 17.23
N ASP A 36 1.09 10.65 16.05
CA ASP A 36 -0.13 11.43 15.85
C ASP A 36 -1.28 10.56 15.32
N GLN A 37 -2.48 10.74 15.85
CA GLN A 37 -3.65 9.90 15.49
C GLN A 37 -4.16 10.17 14.07
N ARG A 38 -4.10 11.43 13.61
CA ARG A 38 -4.54 11.79 12.26
C ARG A 38 -3.56 11.20 11.25
N ASP A 39 -2.27 11.38 11.44
CA ASP A 39 -1.26 10.82 10.53
C ASP A 39 -1.26 9.29 10.58
N ASN A 40 -1.52 8.68 11.73
CA ASN A 40 -1.70 7.24 11.82
C ASN A 40 -2.93 6.75 11.05
N PHE A 41 -4.03 7.50 11.09
CA PHE A 41 -5.21 7.19 10.29
C PHE A 41 -4.94 7.32 8.78
N LEU A 42 -4.26 8.39 8.35
CA LEU A 42 -4.02 8.66 6.94
C LEU A 42 -2.96 7.73 6.31
N TYR A 43 -1.88 7.42 7.04
CA TYR A 43 -0.68 6.74 6.50
C TYR A 43 -0.25 5.49 7.29
N GLY A 44 -0.89 5.21 8.42
CA GLY A 44 -0.55 4.07 9.26
C GLY A 44 -0.94 2.74 8.62
N SER A 45 -0.06 1.76 8.75
CA SER A 45 -0.32 0.35 8.41
C SER A 45 -1.37 -0.20 9.36
N ILE A 46 -2.29 -0.99 8.82
CA ILE A 46 -3.25 -1.80 9.58
C ILE A 46 -2.85 -3.28 9.62
N GLY A 47 -1.63 -3.60 9.17
CA GLY A 47 -1.12 -4.97 9.05
C GLY A 47 -1.45 -5.66 7.72
N ALA A 48 -2.10 -4.97 6.79
CA ALA A 48 -2.44 -5.50 5.46
C ALA A 48 -1.20 -5.99 4.69
N GLU A 49 -0.02 -5.41 4.95
CA GLU A 49 1.22 -5.74 4.26
C GLU A 49 1.72 -7.17 4.54
N ARG A 50 1.11 -7.90 5.49
CA ARG A 50 1.40 -9.32 5.76
C ARG A 50 0.80 -10.27 4.73
N THR A 51 -0.35 -9.91 4.16
CA THR A 51 -1.15 -10.78 3.28
C THR A 51 -1.45 -10.14 1.93
N ALA A 52 -1.35 -8.82 1.83
CA ALA A 52 -1.50 -8.02 0.63
C ALA A 52 -0.36 -6.98 0.55
N GLY A 53 -0.45 -6.07 -0.42
CA GLY A 53 0.46 -4.95 -0.60
C GLY A 53 1.31 -5.06 -1.85
N ILE A 54 1.38 -3.97 -2.60
CA ILE A 54 2.19 -3.88 -3.82
C ILE A 54 3.62 -3.53 -3.41
N PRO A 55 4.67 -4.20 -3.92
CA PRO A 55 6.04 -3.77 -3.69
C PRO A 55 6.21 -2.30 -4.08
N TYR A 56 6.75 -1.48 -3.18
CA TYR A 56 6.73 -0.02 -3.32
C TYR A 56 7.30 0.48 -4.66
N TRP A 57 8.42 -0.09 -5.10
CA TRP A 57 9.02 0.31 -6.37
C TRP A 57 8.17 -0.06 -7.58
N ILE A 58 7.42 -1.17 -7.53
CA ILE A 58 6.45 -1.51 -8.58
C ILE A 58 5.28 -0.51 -8.53
N TRP A 59 4.71 -0.28 -7.34
CA TRP A 59 3.63 0.69 -7.15
C TRP A 59 4.01 2.07 -7.73
N LEU A 60 5.20 2.57 -7.38
CA LEU A 60 5.69 3.88 -7.81
C LEU A 60 5.72 4.05 -9.35
N VAL A 61 6.00 2.98 -10.09
CA VAL A 61 6.17 3.03 -11.55
C VAL A 61 4.89 2.72 -12.33
N LEU A 62 3.88 2.07 -11.72
CA LEU A 62 2.66 1.66 -12.46
C LEU A 62 2.01 2.81 -13.26
N PRO A 63 1.85 4.03 -12.71
CA PRO A 63 1.25 5.12 -13.48
C PRO A 63 2.07 5.58 -14.70
N ARG A 64 3.38 5.32 -14.72
CA ARG A 64 4.26 5.63 -15.85
C ARG A 64 4.27 4.53 -16.91
N ILE A 65 4.11 3.28 -16.49
CA ILE A 65 4.10 2.11 -17.38
C ILE A 65 2.74 1.94 -18.07
N CYS A 66 1.67 2.32 -17.35
CA CYS A 66 0.29 2.16 -17.77
C CYS A 66 -0.46 3.52 -17.86
N PRO A 67 0.11 4.58 -18.48
CA PRO A 67 -0.48 5.91 -18.43
C PRO A 67 -1.85 5.98 -19.13
N ASP A 68 -2.04 5.17 -20.17
CA ASP A 68 -3.27 5.13 -20.98
C ASP A 68 -4.49 4.60 -20.19
N HIS A 69 -4.27 3.93 -19.06
CA HIS A 69 -5.33 3.42 -18.17
C HIS A 69 -5.71 4.42 -17.07
N LEU A 70 -5.06 5.58 -17.00
CA LEU A 70 -5.41 6.63 -16.04
C LEU A 70 -6.53 7.51 -16.62
N PRO A 71 -7.44 8.01 -15.77
CA PRO A 71 -8.49 8.93 -16.20
C PRO A 71 -7.97 10.33 -16.54
N GLY A 72 -6.69 10.62 -16.25
CA GLY A 72 -6.07 11.91 -16.48
C GLY A 72 -4.60 11.95 -16.05
N GLN A 73 -3.98 13.12 -16.16
CA GLN A 73 -2.59 13.33 -15.78
C GLN A 73 -2.42 13.36 -14.24
N GLY A 74 -1.19 13.17 -13.77
CA GLY A 74 -0.86 13.25 -12.33
C GLY A 74 -0.78 11.89 -11.61
N GLY A 75 -0.78 10.78 -12.34
CA GLY A 75 -0.58 9.44 -11.79
C GLY A 75 -1.67 9.04 -10.81
N TYR A 76 -1.31 8.59 -9.60
CA TYR A 76 -2.29 8.18 -8.59
C TYR A 76 -3.23 9.31 -8.14
N ALA A 77 -2.84 10.59 -8.27
CA ALA A 77 -3.72 11.71 -7.95
C ALA A 77 -4.93 11.78 -8.91
N ALA A 78 -4.78 11.35 -10.17
CA ALA A 78 -5.87 11.28 -11.14
C ALA A 78 -7.00 10.32 -10.71
N LEU A 79 -6.69 9.37 -9.81
CA LEU A 79 -7.64 8.40 -9.27
C LEU A 79 -8.44 8.95 -8.08
N GLY A 80 -8.45 10.29 -7.90
CA GLY A 80 -9.25 10.98 -6.88
C GLY A 80 -8.74 10.76 -5.45
N ARG A 81 -7.47 10.38 -5.28
CA ARG A 81 -6.88 10.14 -3.97
C ARG A 81 -6.36 11.45 -3.37
N PRO A 82 -6.82 11.84 -2.16
CA PRO A 82 -6.31 13.04 -1.52
C PRO A 82 -4.85 12.85 -1.13
N TRP A 83 -4.03 13.84 -1.44
CA TRP A 83 -2.57 13.79 -1.28
C TRP A 83 -2.10 15.12 -0.70
N GLU A 84 -1.46 15.08 0.47
CA GLU A 84 -0.93 16.28 1.10
C GLU A 84 0.41 16.68 0.48
N GLU A 85 0.63 17.99 0.38
CA GLU A 85 1.92 18.53 -0.03
C GLU A 85 3.06 18.02 0.87
N GLY A 86 4.18 17.66 0.26
CA GLY A 86 5.35 17.14 0.97
C GLY A 86 5.22 15.72 1.52
N LYS A 87 4.06 15.06 1.41
CA LYS A 87 3.91 13.65 1.78
C LYS A 87 4.23 12.74 0.61
N GLU A 88 4.98 11.67 0.90
CA GLU A 88 5.38 10.70 -0.12
C GLU A 88 4.22 9.86 -0.64
N MET A 89 3.29 9.47 0.24
CA MET A 89 2.16 8.60 -0.10
C MET A 89 0.86 9.41 -0.09
N PRO A 90 -0.11 9.10 -0.96
CA PRO A 90 -1.46 9.62 -0.82
C PRO A 90 -2.12 9.06 0.44
N ALA A 91 -3.07 9.81 1.01
CA ALA A 91 -3.84 9.33 2.15
C ALA A 91 -4.67 8.11 1.75
N GLY A 92 -4.62 7.09 2.61
CA GLY A 92 -5.20 5.77 2.33
C GLY A 92 -4.19 4.67 2.10
N PHE A 93 -2.90 5.01 2.03
CA PHE A 93 -1.83 4.07 1.74
C PHE A 93 -0.76 4.11 2.82
N ALA A 94 -0.41 2.92 3.32
CA ALA A 94 0.69 2.72 4.21
C ALA A 94 1.90 2.19 3.44
N LYS A 95 3.06 2.83 3.63
CA LYS A 95 4.36 2.30 3.22
C LYS A 95 5.00 1.66 4.45
N LYS A 96 5.24 0.34 4.40
CA LYS A 96 5.85 -0.42 5.51
C LYS A 96 6.73 -1.55 5.00
N THR A 97 7.84 -1.80 5.69
CA THR A 97 8.68 -2.99 5.44
C THR A 97 8.08 -4.20 6.14
N VAL A 98 7.68 -5.19 5.35
CA VAL A 98 7.39 -6.56 5.79
C VAL A 98 8.11 -7.47 4.81
N GLY A 99 9.32 -7.90 5.15
CA GLY A 99 10.28 -8.54 4.25
C GLY A 99 10.90 -7.57 3.23
N TYR A 100 10.06 -6.91 2.46
CA TYR A 100 10.41 -5.81 1.56
C TYR A 100 9.43 -4.65 1.75
N ILE A 101 9.75 -3.49 1.19
CA ILE A 101 8.89 -2.29 1.29
C ILE A 101 7.61 -2.54 0.48
N ARG A 102 6.46 -2.49 1.15
CA ARG A 102 5.13 -2.66 0.57
C ARG A 102 4.29 -1.41 0.73
N VAL A 103 3.40 -1.21 -0.23
CA VAL A 103 2.30 -0.25 -0.19
C VAL A 103 1.01 -1.04 0.05
N GLY A 104 0.43 -0.90 1.24
CA GLY A 104 -0.86 -1.48 1.61
C GLY A 104 -1.93 -0.41 1.72
N ALA A 105 -3.20 -0.78 1.51
CA ALA A 105 -4.31 0.13 1.81
C ALA A 105 -4.61 0.16 3.31
N ASN A 106 -5.04 1.31 3.82
CA ASN A 106 -5.53 1.47 5.18
C ASN A 106 -6.95 2.06 5.19
N CYS A 107 -7.46 2.40 6.38
CA CYS A 107 -8.82 2.91 6.55
C CYS A 107 -9.07 4.22 5.79
N ALA A 108 -8.08 5.10 5.65
CA ALA A 108 -8.22 6.35 4.94
C ALA A 108 -8.48 6.17 3.43
N LEU A 109 -8.23 4.98 2.86
CA LEU A 109 -8.56 4.71 1.46
C LEU A 109 -10.05 4.94 1.19
N CYS A 110 -10.94 4.53 2.10
CA CYS A 110 -12.37 4.77 1.94
C CYS A 110 -12.85 5.94 2.82
N HIS A 111 -12.17 6.22 3.93
CA HIS A 111 -12.64 7.15 4.95
C HIS A 111 -11.98 8.53 4.94
N ALA A 112 -11.04 8.79 4.04
CA ALA A 112 -10.50 10.13 3.79
C ALA A 112 -10.88 10.59 2.38
N VAL A 113 -11.45 11.79 2.29
CA VAL A 113 -11.88 12.42 1.04
C VAL A 113 -11.35 13.86 0.99
N PRO A 114 -11.11 14.41 -0.21
CA PRO A 114 -10.86 15.85 -0.32
C PRO A 114 -12.10 16.63 0.14
N SER A 115 -11.89 17.76 0.80
CA SER A 115 -12.95 18.73 1.06
C SER A 115 -13.46 19.31 -0.26
N ARG A 116 -14.64 19.94 -0.23
CA ARG A 116 -15.07 20.82 -1.32
C ARG A 116 -14.45 22.19 -1.05
N PRO A 117 -13.41 22.60 -1.78
CA PRO A 117 -12.79 23.90 -1.55
C PRO A 117 -13.72 25.04 -1.98
N GLY A 118 -13.53 26.22 -1.39
CA GLY A 118 -13.97 27.47 -2.01
C GLY A 118 -13.24 27.76 -3.34
N PRO A 119 -13.65 28.79 -4.10
CA PRO A 119 -13.14 29.06 -5.45
C PRO A 119 -11.61 29.20 -5.60
N ASN A 120 -10.90 29.50 -4.51
CA ASN A 120 -9.44 29.71 -4.49
C ASN A 120 -8.76 28.94 -3.35
N GLU A 121 -9.40 27.89 -2.83
CA GLU A 121 -8.86 27.08 -1.74
C GLU A 121 -8.31 25.77 -2.26
N VAL A 122 -7.25 25.28 -1.62
CA VAL A 122 -6.74 23.93 -1.87
C VAL A 122 -7.62 22.94 -1.09
N PRO A 123 -8.12 21.86 -1.70
CA PRO A 123 -8.86 20.84 -0.98
C PRO A 123 -8.04 20.27 0.19
N GLU A 124 -8.60 20.31 1.38
CA GLU A 124 -8.01 19.67 2.56
C GLU A 124 -8.46 18.21 2.65
N ILE A 125 -7.69 17.37 3.33
CA ILE A 125 -8.11 16.00 3.61
C ILE A 125 -9.05 15.99 4.81
N VAL A 126 -10.28 15.54 4.59
CA VAL A 126 -11.30 15.41 5.64
C VAL A 126 -11.76 13.97 5.83
N ILE A 127 -12.23 13.67 7.04
CA ILE A 127 -12.85 12.38 7.33
C ILE A 127 -14.20 12.33 6.64
N ALA A 128 -14.41 11.28 5.84
CA ALA A 128 -15.63 11.05 5.11
C ALA A 128 -16.83 10.92 6.07
N ALA A 129 -17.85 11.73 5.81
CA ALA A 129 -19.15 11.61 6.47
C ALA A 129 -19.80 10.26 6.17
N ARG A 130 -20.81 9.89 6.96
CA ARG A 130 -21.60 8.67 6.71
C ARG A 130 -22.23 8.76 5.31
N GLY A 131 -22.09 7.70 4.52
CA GLY A 131 -22.59 7.65 3.14
C GLY A 131 -21.77 8.43 2.10
N GLN A 132 -20.65 9.06 2.49
CA GLN A 132 -19.78 9.85 1.59
C GLN A 132 -18.35 9.29 1.53
N THR A 133 -18.19 7.97 1.67
CA THR A 133 -16.88 7.31 1.56
C THR A 133 -16.35 7.40 0.13
N ALA A 134 -15.03 7.48 0.00
CA ALA A 134 -14.38 7.42 -1.31
C ALA A 134 -14.65 6.07 -2.00
N ASP A 135 -14.80 6.08 -3.32
CA ASP A 135 -14.91 4.87 -4.11
C ASP A 135 -13.52 4.37 -4.54
N PRO A 136 -13.08 3.17 -4.12
CA PRO A 136 -11.81 2.62 -4.56
C PRO A 136 -11.90 1.95 -5.95
N GLU A 137 -13.06 1.89 -6.60
CA GLU A 137 -13.22 1.20 -7.89
C GLU A 137 -12.33 1.77 -9.02
N PRO A 138 -12.16 3.10 -9.18
CA PRO A 138 -11.25 3.64 -10.19
C PRO A 138 -9.81 3.16 -10.00
N LEU A 139 -9.32 3.12 -8.75
CA LEU A 139 -8.00 2.59 -8.41
C LEU A 139 -7.89 1.11 -8.74
N GLN A 140 -8.87 0.30 -8.32
CA GLN A 140 -8.86 -1.15 -8.58
C GLN A 140 -8.95 -1.46 -10.07
N THR A 141 -9.70 -0.65 -10.83
CA THR A 141 -9.83 -0.76 -12.29
C THR A 141 -8.51 -0.45 -12.97
N PHE A 142 -7.89 0.69 -12.65
CA PHE A 142 -6.56 1.05 -13.17
C PHE A 142 -5.54 -0.07 -12.91
N LEU A 143 -5.47 -0.58 -11.68
CA LEU A 143 -4.53 -1.63 -11.31
C LEU A 143 -4.77 -2.94 -12.08
N ALA A 144 -6.04 -3.34 -12.24
CA ALA A 144 -6.40 -4.55 -12.97
C ALA A 144 -6.17 -4.41 -14.49
N GLN A 145 -6.41 -3.23 -15.06
CA GLN A 145 -6.14 -2.93 -16.47
C GLN A 145 -4.63 -2.88 -16.73
N CYS A 146 -3.88 -2.19 -15.87
CA CYS A 146 -2.42 -2.14 -15.95
C CYS A 146 -1.81 -3.54 -15.87
N ALA A 147 -2.35 -4.45 -15.03
CA ALA A 147 -1.88 -5.83 -14.99
C ALA A 147 -2.13 -6.63 -16.27
N GLN A 148 -3.11 -6.23 -17.08
CA GLN A 148 -3.40 -6.84 -18.39
C GLN A 148 -2.58 -6.20 -19.52
N ASP A 149 -1.97 -5.04 -19.27
CA ASP A 149 -1.20 -4.30 -20.26
C ASP A 149 0.07 -5.06 -20.69
N PRO A 150 0.45 -5.04 -21.99
CA PRO A 150 1.69 -5.62 -22.48
C PRO A 150 2.95 -5.05 -21.79
N ASN A 151 2.91 -3.78 -21.39
CA ASN A 151 4.01 -3.10 -20.69
C ASN A 151 4.15 -3.57 -19.22
N PHE A 152 3.19 -4.35 -18.70
CA PHE A 152 3.36 -5.04 -17.42
C PHE A 152 4.24 -6.27 -17.59
N ASN A 153 5.52 -6.03 -17.82
CA ASN A 153 6.56 -7.04 -17.93
C ASN A 153 7.80 -6.60 -17.14
N ALA A 154 8.73 -7.54 -16.92
CA ALA A 154 9.87 -7.28 -16.05
C ALA A 154 10.86 -6.26 -16.63
N ASP A 155 11.00 -6.20 -17.96
CA ASP A 155 11.96 -5.33 -18.61
C ASP A 155 11.53 -3.87 -18.45
N ASP A 156 10.28 -3.55 -18.78
CA ASP A 156 9.72 -2.19 -18.65
C ASP A 156 9.64 -1.75 -17.19
N ILE A 157 9.16 -2.64 -16.30
CA ILE A 157 9.08 -2.34 -14.86
C ILE A 157 10.47 -2.08 -14.27
N LEU A 158 11.46 -2.92 -14.56
CA LEU A 158 12.80 -2.72 -14.00
C LEU A 158 13.51 -1.52 -14.61
N SER A 159 13.28 -1.22 -15.89
CA SER A 159 13.78 -0.02 -16.55
C SER A 159 13.27 1.25 -15.86
N GLU A 160 11.97 1.33 -15.58
CA GLU A 160 11.37 2.45 -14.86
C GLU A 160 11.81 2.53 -13.39
N ILE A 161 12.04 1.39 -12.74
CA ILE A 161 12.58 1.36 -11.37
C ILE A 161 14.02 1.89 -11.34
N ASP A 162 14.85 1.59 -12.34
CA ASP A 162 16.25 2.02 -12.40
C ASP A 162 16.41 3.55 -12.47
N MET A 163 15.38 4.26 -12.93
CA MET A 163 15.32 5.72 -12.90
C MET A 163 15.14 6.28 -11.48
N ALA A 164 14.54 5.52 -10.57
CA ALA A 164 14.26 5.94 -9.20
C ALA A 164 15.26 5.37 -8.18
N THR A 165 15.80 4.17 -8.41
CA THR A 165 16.74 3.52 -7.50
C THR A 165 17.58 2.45 -8.18
N LYS A 166 18.77 2.15 -7.65
CA LYS A 166 19.67 1.10 -8.16
C LYS A 166 19.47 -0.19 -7.36
N LEU A 167 18.72 -1.14 -7.91
CA LEU A 167 18.59 -2.47 -7.32
C LEU A 167 19.88 -3.29 -7.51
N SER A 168 20.34 -3.96 -6.46
CA SER A 168 21.40 -4.97 -6.58
C SER A 168 20.96 -6.15 -7.45
N ILE A 169 21.91 -6.94 -7.98
CA ILE A 169 21.61 -8.10 -8.83
C ILE A 169 20.64 -9.09 -8.14
N PRO A 170 20.83 -9.51 -6.87
CA PRO A 170 19.88 -10.39 -6.21
C PRO A 170 18.47 -9.79 -6.08
N GLN A 171 18.38 -8.47 -5.83
CA GLN A 171 17.09 -7.79 -5.77
C GLN A 171 16.44 -7.74 -7.14
N ARG A 172 17.17 -7.45 -8.22
CA ARG A 172 16.62 -7.49 -9.59
C ARG A 172 16.05 -8.86 -9.93
N LEU A 173 16.79 -9.93 -9.64
CA LEU A 173 16.31 -11.31 -9.85
C LEU A 173 15.04 -11.59 -9.03
N PHE A 174 15.01 -11.15 -7.77
CA PHE A 174 13.82 -11.28 -6.93
C PHE A 174 12.63 -10.47 -7.49
N TYR A 175 12.85 -9.26 -8.01
CA TYR A 175 11.80 -8.48 -8.66
C TYR A 175 11.28 -9.19 -9.91
N GLN A 176 12.18 -9.56 -10.82
CA GLN A 176 11.87 -10.18 -12.12
C GLN A 176 11.12 -11.49 -11.98
N TYR A 177 11.62 -12.42 -11.15
CA TYR A 177 11.11 -13.79 -11.11
C TYR A 177 10.09 -14.02 -10.00
N VAL A 178 9.97 -13.11 -9.03
CA VAL A 178 9.08 -13.30 -7.88
C VAL A 178 8.08 -12.16 -7.72
N LEU A 179 8.54 -10.92 -7.52
CA LEU A 179 7.64 -9.84 -7.14
C LEU A 179 6.73 -9.38 -8.28
N ILE A 180 7.27 -9.22 -9.50
CA ILE A 180 6.49 -8.77 -10.65
C ILE A 180 5.39 -9.79 -11.01
N PRO A 181 5.67 -11.10 -11.18
CA PRO A 181 4.61 -12.08 -11.48
C PRO A 181 3.55 -12.17 -10.37
N ARG A 182 3.97 -12.15 -9.10
CA ARG A 182 3.03 -12.19 -7.96
C ARG A 182 2.17 -10.94 -7.88
N THR A 183 2.77 -9.77 -8.13
CA THR A 183 2.03 -8.51 -8.16
C THR A 183 1.00 -8.55 -9.29
N ARG A 184 1.39 -8.95 -10.51
CA ARG A 184 0.46 -9.10 -11.65
C ARG A 184 -0.77 -9.91 -11.27
N ARG A 185 -0.55 -11.10 -10.68
CA ARG A 185 -1.62 -11.98 -10.22
C ARG A 185 -2.51 -11.31 -9.18
N ALA A 186 -1.94 -10.69 -8.16
CA ALA A 186 -2.70 -10.03 -7.11
C ALA A 186 -3.52 -8.82 -7.62
N LEU A 187 -3.03 -8.11 -8.64
CA LEU A 187 -3.77 -7.02 -9.28
C LEU A 187 -4.96 -7.55 -10.07
N LEU A 188 -4.77 -8.63 -10.84
CA LEU A 188 -5.85 -9.30 -11.59
C LEU A 188 -6.92 -9.88 -10.65
N GLU A 189 -6.51 -10.44 -9.52
CA GLU A 189 -7.40 -10.97 -8.47
C GLU A 189 -8.02 -9.86 -7.60
N ARG A 190 -7.69 -8.58 -7.84
CA ARG A 190 -8.12 -7.41 -7.04
C ARG A 190 -7.78 -7.52 -5.54
N SER A 191 -6.78 -8.31 -5.20
CA SER A 191 -6.33 -8.62 -3.82
C SER A 191 -5.05 -7.86 -3.42
N ALA A 192 -4.43 -7.12 -4.35
CA ALA A 192 -3.15 -6.46 -4.12
C ALA A 192 -3.15 -5.37 -3.04
N LEU A 193 -4.28 -4.70 -2.79
CA LEU A 193 -4.37 -3.61 -1.80
C LEU A 193 -5.47 -3.84 -0.77
N ILE A 194 -6.67 -4.19 -1.23
CA ILE A 194 -7.85 -4.36 -0.37
C ILE A 194 -7.92 -5.81 0.09
N THR A 195 -7.69 -6.03 1.38
CA THR A 195 -7.77 -7.37 1.98
C THR A 195 -9.22 -7.86 2.07
N PRO A 196 -9.45 -9.18 2.25
CA PRO A 196 -10.80 -9.72 2.47
C PRO A 196 -11.54 -9.05 3.64
N GLU A 197 -10.82 -8.66 4.70
CA GLU A 197 -11.38 -7.96 5.86
C GLU A 197 -11.88 -6.56 5.48
N LEU A 198 -11.12 -5.81 4.67
CA LEU A 198 -11.53 -4.49 4.19
C LEU A 198 -12.71 -4.58 3.22
N TRP A 199 -12.72 -5.57 2.32
CA TRP A 199 -13.86 -5.83 1.44
C TRP A 199 -15.13 -6.12 2.23
N ARG A 200 -15.02 -6.97 3.27
CA ARG A 200 -16.15 -7.28 4.16
C ARG A 200 -16.62 -6.05 4.91
N HIS A 201 -15.71 -5.21 5.40
CA HIS A 201 -16.06 -3.96 6.07
C HIS A 201 -16.80 -2.99 5.14
N ARG A 202 -16.39 -2.87 3.87
CA ARG A 202 -17.11 -2.05 2.87
C ARG A 202 -18.55 -2.54 2.68
N GLN A 203 -18.77 -3.85 2.64
CA GLN A 203 -20.09 -4.45 2.43
C GLN A 203 -20.97 -4.45 3.70
N ARG A 204 -20.34 -4.59 4.87
CA ARG A 204 -20.98 -4.74 6.18
C ARG A 204 -20.25 -3.86 7.20
N PRO A 205 -20.42 -2.52 7.13
CA PRO A 205 -19.68 -1.59 8.00
C PRO A 205 -20.10 -1.69 9.48
N ASP A 206 -21.23 -2.33 9.76
CA ASP A 206 -21.75 -2.65 11.09
C ASP A 206 -20.98 -3.80 11.78
N MET A 207 -20.30 -4.66 11.01
CA MET A 207 -19.58 -5.79 11.59
C MET A 207 -18.28 -5.34 12.29
N PRO A 208 -18.03 -5.80 13.52
CA PRO A 208 -16.81 -5.44 14.24
C PRO A 208 -15.59 -6.09 13.59
N PHE A 209 -14.47 -5.37 13.60
CA PHE A 209 -13.17 -5.94 13.24
C PHE A 209 -12.73 -7.00 14.24
N SER A 210 -11.95 -8.00 13.81
CA SER A 210 -11.31 -8.98 14.73
C SER A 210 -10.10 -8.38 15.44
N GLU A 211 -9.24 -7.68 14.69
CA GLU A 211 -7.97 -7.11 15.17
C GLU A 211 -8.16 -5.91 16.08
N ALA A 212 -7.45 -5.89 17.21
CA ALA A 212 -7.52 -4.81 18.21
C ALA A 212 -7.17 -3.44 17.62
N ARG A 213 -6.17 -3.39 16.74
CA ARG A 213 -5.74 -2.15 16.07
C ARG A 213 -6.82 -1.57 15.15
N MET A 214 -7.55 -2.42 14.43
CA MET A 214 -8.64 -1.95 13.56
C MET A 214 -9.84 -1.51 14.39
N LYS A 215 -10.15 -2.20 15.51
CA LYS A 215 -11.18 -1.77 16.46
C LYS A 215 -10.90 -0.38 17.03
N SER A 216 -9.66 -0.10 17.47
CA SER A 216 -9.31 1.19 18.04
C SER A 216 -9.40 2.33 17.01
N LEU A 217 -8.97 2.08 15.78
CA LEU A 217 -9.05 3.05 14.69
C LEU A 217 -10.51 3.33 14.27
N ALA A 218 -11.35 2.30 14.23
CA ALA A 218 -12.78 2.45 13.97
C ALA A 218 -13.47 3.29 15.05
N ALA A 219 -13.21 3.01 16.33
CA ALA A 219 -13.76 3.79 17.44
C ALA A 219 -13.31 5.25 17.41
N TRP A 220 -12.04 5.50 17.09
CA TRP A 220 -11.52 6.86 16.90
C TRP A 220 -12.26 7.59 15.76
N LEU A 221 -12.43 6.93 14.60
CA LEU A 221 -13.16 7.50 13.46
C LEU A 221 -14.60 7.87 13.79
N GLU A 222 -15.29 7.03 14.56
CA GLU A 222 -16.65 7.31 15.03
C GLU A 222 -16.69 8.53 15.96
N GLY A 223 -15.73 8.65 16.87
CA GLY A 223 -15.57 9.84 17.72
C GLY A 223 -15.36 11.12 16.91
N GLN A 224 -14.53 11.07 15.86
CA GLN A 224 -14.30 12.21 14.98
C GLN A 224 -15.56 12.63 14.23
N ARG A 225 -16.35 11.66 13.72
CA ARG A 225 -17.62 11.94 13.03
C ARG A 225 -18.67 12.57 13.95
N GLY A 226 -18.75 12.12 15.20
CA GLY A 226 -19.65 12.70 16.20
C GLY A 226 -19.26 14.13 16.61
N SER A 227 -17.96 14.43 16.66
CA SER A 227 -17.46 15.76 17.05
C SER A 227 -17.72 16.85 15.99
N ARG A 228 -17.67 16.51 14.69
CA ARG A 228 -17.95 17.45 13.58
C ARG A 228 -19.44 17.67 13.29
N GLN A 229 -20.33 16.97 13.98
CA GLN A 229 -21.79 17.13 13.86
C GLN A 229 -22.39 18.12 14.86
N LYS A 230 -21.58 18.71 15.75
CA LYS A 230 -22.02 19.81 16.59
C LYS A 230 -21.90 21.11 15.79
N PRO A 231 -23.00 21.87 15.61
CA PRO A 231 -22.97 23.17 14.93
C PRO A 231 -22.07 24.17 15.65
#